data_AF-A0A1W1DJB4-F1
#
_entry.id   AF-A0A1W1DJB4-F1
#
_cell.length_a   1.000
_cell.length_b   1.000
_cell.length_c   1.000
_cell.angle_alpha   90.00
_cell.angle_beta   90.00
_cell.angle_gamma   90.00
#
_symmetry.space_group_name_H-M   'P 1'
#
loop_
_entity.id
_entity.type
_entity.pdbx_description
1 polymer ?
#
loop_
_entity_poly.entity_id
_entity_poly.type
_entity_poly.pdbx_seq_one_letter_code
_entity_poly.pdbx_strand_id
1 'polypeptide(L)' 'MMPMNYISDDGFGITDACREYLQPLIEGENYPPYKNGLPDYVVMKKEMAEKKLPSFEI' A
#
# COMPACT_ATOMS: atom_id res chain seq x y z
N MET A 1 -9.79 14.54 -2.95
CA MET A 1 -8.74 15.42 -3.53
C MET A 1 -7.78 15.82 -2.44
N MET A 2 -6.56 16.22 -2.80
CA MET A 2 -5.53 16.65 -1.85
C MET A 2 -5.87 18.03 -1.26
N PRO A 3 -5.87 18.21 0.09
CA PRO A 3 -6.05 19.53 0.70
C PRO A 3 -5.07 20.58 0.17
N MET A 4 -5.58 21.77 -0.21
CA MET A 4 -4.74 22.86 -0.71
C MET A 4 -3.76 23.37 0.33
N ASN A 5 -4.13 23.36 1.62
CA ASN A 5 -3.26 23.78 2.71
C ASN A 5 -2.10 22.81 3.00
N TYR A 6 -2.00 21.69 2.28
CA TYR A 6 -0.87 20.76 2.37
C TYR A 6 0.21 21.07 1.35
N ILE A 7 -0.06 21.94 0.37
CA ILE A 7 0.84 22.32 -0.71
C ILE A 7 1.38 23.72 -0.41
N SER A 8 2.68 23.93 -0.57
CA SER A 8 3.30 25.26 -0.42
C SER A 8 2.74 26.27 -1.43
N ASP A 9 2.88 27.56 -1.14
CA ASP A 9 2.36 28.64 -1.99
C ASP A 9 2.95 28.63 -3.42
N ASP A 10 4.19 28.15 -3.57
CA ASP A 10 4.84 27.97 -4.87
C ASP A 10 4.44 26.69 -5.60
N GLY A 11 3.72 25.78 -4.94
CA GLY A 11 3.22 24.53 -5.51
C GLY A 11 4.22 23.37 -5.56
N PHE A 12 5.45 23.53 -5.06
CA PHE A 12 6.53 22.53 -5.23
C PHE A 12 6.93 21.80 -3.94
N GLY A 13 6.25 22.06 -2.82
CA GLY A 13 6.55 21.48 -1.51
C GLY A 13 5.32 21.15 -0.70
N ILE A 14 5.57 20.56 0.48
CA ILE A 14 4.55 20.27 1.49
C ILE A 14 4.62 21.28 2.63
N THR A 15 3.48 21.60 3.23
CA THR A 15 3.41 22.44 4.43
C THR A 15 3.65 21.63 5.72
N ASP A 16 3.81 22.32 6.85
CA ASP A 16 3.89 21.67 8.16
C ASP A 16 2.63 20.86 8.49
N ALA A 17 1.45 21.35 8.11
CA ALA A 17 0.19 20.62 8.29
C ALA A 17 0.19 19.28 7.52
N CYS A 18 0.81 19.25 6.35
CA CYS A 18 1.00 18.01 5.59
C CYS A 18 1.99 17.08 6.28
N ARG A 19 3.12 17.63 6.77
CA ARG A 19 4.14 16.85 7.48
C ARG A 19 3.60 16.21 8.75
N GLU A 20 2.86 16.97 9.55
CA GLU A 20 2.22 16.49 10.78
C GLU A 20 1.27 15.32 10.50
N TYR A 21 0.53 15.38 9.40
CA TYR A 21 -0.38 14.32 9.01
C TYR A 21 0.33 13.08 8.46
N LEU A 22 1.32 13.25 7.57
CA LEU A 22 1.97 12.14 6.87
C LEU A 22 3.02 11.41 7.71
N GLN A 23 3.76 12.14 8.56
CA GLN A 23 4.84 11.58 9.38
C GLN A 23 4.41 10.35 10.20
N PRO A 24 3.32 10.38 10.98
CA PRO A 24 2.93 9.22 11.78
C PRO A 24 2.47 8.03 10.94
N LEU A 25 2.09 8.22 9.67
CA LEU A 25 1.62 7.15 8.80
C LEU A 25 2.75 6.25 8.27
N ILE A 26 3.98 6.77 8.29
CA ILE A 26 5.18 6.06 7.82
C ILE A 26 6.14 5.70 8.97
N GLU A 27 5.71 5.92 10.21
CA GLU A 27 6.53 5.70 11.39
C GLU A 27 6.76 4.20 11.63
N GLY A 28 8.02 3.84 11.88
CA GLY A 28 8.44 2.47 12.16
C GLY A 28 8.79 1.63 10.92
N GLU A 29 9.45 0.51 11.16
CA GLU A 29 9.92 -0.41 10.12
C GLU A 29 9.37 -1.82 10.39
N ASN A 30 8.87 -2.48 9.35
CA ASN A 30 8.39 -3.85 9.41
C ASN A 30 9.12 -4.70 8.37
N TYR A 31 10.27 -5.23 8.77
CA TYR A 31 11.09 -6.06 7.90
C TYR A 31 10.47 -7.47 7.74
N PRO A 32 10.44 -8.02 6.52
CA PRO A 32 9.97 -9.38 6.30
C PRO A 32 10.95 -10.41 6.88
N PRO A 33 10.54 -11.67 7.10
CA PRO A 33 11.47 -12.76 7.33
C PRO A 33 12.40 -12.95 6.12
N TYR A 34 13.61 -13.48 6.35
CA TYR A 34 14.62 -13.71 5.31
C TYR A 34 14.99 -15.19 5.22
N LYS A 35 15.26 -15.66 4.01
CA LYS A 35 15.76 -17.00 3.69
C LYS A 35 16.91 -16.88 2.69
N ASN A 36 18.09 -17.39 3.07
CA ASN A 36 19.31 -17.32 2.25
C ASN A 36 19.67 -15.89 1.78
N GLY A 37 19.45 -14.89 2.64
CA GLY A 37 19.79 -13.49 2.35
C GLY A 37 18.75 -12.72 1.54
N LEU A 38 17.59 -13.33 1.21
CA LEU A 38 16.50 -12.68 0.48
C LEU A 38 15.21 -12.68 1.32
N PRO A 39 14.31 -11.68 1.19
CA PRO A 39 12.98 -11.72 1.79
C PRO A 39 12.20 -12.98 1.40
N ASP A 40 11.63 -13.66 2.38
CA ASP A 40 10.85 -14.89 2.20
C ASP A 40 9.38 -14.55 1.90
N TYR A 41 9.11 -14.10 0.68
CA TYR A 41 7.75 -13.79 0.24
C TYR A 41 6.91 -15.04 -0.02
N VAL A 42 5.65 -15.02 0.41
CA VAL A 42 4.71 -16.12 0.21
C VAL A 42 4.29 -16.24 -1.26
N VAL A 43 4.27 -17.47 -1.78
CA VAL A 43 3.70 -17.79 -3.09
C VAL A 43 2.41 -18.58 -2.88
N MET A 44 1.28 -18.03 -3.34
CA MET A 44 -0.01 -18.72 -3.28
C MET A 44 -0.11 -19.78 -4.38
N LYS A 45 -0.70 -20.94 -4.04
CA LYS A 45 -0.95 -22.02 -5.02
C LYS A 45 -2.02 -21.66 -6.06
N LYS A 46 -2.93 -20.74 -5.72
CA LYS A 46 -4.04 -20.28 -6.58
C LYS A 46 -4.91 -21.44 -7.11
N GLU A 47 -5.11 -22.47 -6.29
CA GLU A 47 -5.97 -23.60 -6.61
C GLU A 47 -7.44 -23.12 -6.66
N MET A 48 -8.12 -23.41 -7.75
CA MET A 48 -9.52 -23.03 -7.95
C MET A 48 -10.43 -23.96 -7.17
N ALA A 49 -11.43 -23.40 -6.50
CA ALA A 49 -12.53 -24.18 -5.96
C ALA A 49 -13.39 -24.76 -7.10
N GLU A 50 -14.06 -25.88 -6.82
CA GLU A 50 -15.02 -26.45 -7.75
C GLU A 50 -16.17 -25.49 -8.03
N LYS A 51 -16.57 -25.38 -9.31
CA LYS A 51 -17.71 -24.56 -9.72
C LYS A 51 -19.01 -25.22 -9.25
N LYS A 52 -19.86 -24.43 -8.58
CA LYS A 52 -21.19 -24.86 -8.12
C LYS A 52 -22.33 -24.36 -8.99
N LEU A 53 -22.08 -23.36 -9.83
CA LEU A 53 -23.08 -22.72 -10.67
C LEU A 53 -22.66 -22.79 -12.15
N PRO A 54 -23.64 -22.72 -13.08
CA PRO A 54 -23.37 -22.58 -14.51
C PRO A 54 -22.55 -21.32 -14.85
N SER A 55 -22.04 -21.27 -16.07
CA SER A 55 -21.40 -20.06 -16.59
C SER A 55 -22.39 -18.90 -16.61
N PHE A 56 -21.94 -17.70 -16.25
CA PHE A 56 -22.72 -16.47 -16.36
C PHE A 56 -22.57 -15.90 -17.78
N GLU A 57 -23.68 -15.62 -18.44
CA GLU A 57 -23.74 -14.98 -19.77
C GLU A 57 -24.45 -13.61 -19.64
N ILE A 58 -24.00 -12.62 -20.43
CA ILE A 58 -24.53 -11.24 -20.46
C ILE A 58 -25.48 -11.08 -21.64
#